data_AF-A0A949HWB3-F1
#
_entry.id   AF-A0A949HWB3-F1
#
_cell.length_a   1.000
_cell.length_b   1.000
_cell.length_c   1.000
_cell.angle_alpha   90.00
_cell.angle_beta   90.00
_cell.angle_gamma   90.00
#
_symmetry.space_group_name_H-M   'P 1'
#
loop_
_entity.id
_entity.type
_entity.pdbx_description
1 polymer ?
#
loop_
_entity_poly.entity_id
_entity_poly.type
_entity_poly.pdbx_seq_one_letter_code
_entity_poly.pdbx_strand_id
1 'polypeptide(L)' 'MIIDDPATKAEIEALFAAYERALMTNDLDALHNFFWPSAQVLRFGDTGTSFGIDELAAFRRNRKGGSPQRVLQNT' A
#
# COMPACT_ATOMS: atom_id res chain seq x y z
N MET A 1 -5.95 -17.63 18.35
CA MET A 1 -6.11 -16.67 17.23
C MET A 1 -7.56 -16.66 16.84
N ILE A 2 -8.23 -15.52 16.93
CA ILE A 2 -9.60 -15.34 16.42
C ILE A 2 -9.44 -14.87 14.98
N ILE A 3 -10.12 -15.54 14.05
CA ILE A 3 -10.19 -15.11 12.65
C ILE A 3 -11.36 -14.14 12.52
N ASP A 4 -11.15 -13.04 11.80
CA ASP A 4 -12.15 -11.99 11.54
C ASP A 4 -12.82 -11.45 12.81
N ASP A 5 -12.02 -11.21 13.86
CA ASP A 5 -12.48 -10.45 15.02
C ASP A 5 -13.13 -9.12 14.54
N PRO A 6 -14.41 -8.85 14.86
CA PRO A 6 -15.14 -7.76 14.23
C PRO A 6 -14.51 -6.37 14.40
N ALA A 7 -13.91 -6.11 15.56
CA ALA A 7 -13.27 -4.82 15.83
C ALA A 7 -11.99 -4.66 15.01
N THR A 8 -11.13 -5.69 15.02
CA THR A 8 -9.91 -5.72 14.22
C THR A 8 -10.20 -5.64 12.73
N LYS A 9 -11.21 -6.35 12.25
CA LYS A 9 -11.63 -6.32 10.84
C LYS A 9 -12.07 -4.93 10.41
N ALA A 10 -12.91 -4.26 11.20
CA ALA A 10 -13.37 -2.91 10.89
C ALA A 10 -12.22 -1.90 10.84
N GLU A 11 -11.22 -2.03 11.72
CA GLU A 11 -10.00 -1.20 11.68
C GLU A 11 -9.20 -1.41 10.39
N ILE A 12 -8.96 -2.67 10.01
CA ILE A 12 -8.21 -3.00 8.79
C ILE A 12 -8.97 -2.56 7.53
N GLU A 13 -10.29 -2.68 7.49
CA GLU A 13 -11.11 -2.18 6.37
C GLU A 13 -10.99 -0.66 6.22
N ALA A 14 -11.00 0.09 7.32
CA ALA A 14 -10.81 1.54 7.29
C ALA A 14 -9.41 1.93 6.79
N LEU A 15 -8.37 1.22 7.24
CA LEU A 15 -6.99 1.43 6.80
C LEU A 15 -6.80 1.05 5.32
N PHE A 16 -7.42 -0.04 4.88
CA PHE A 16 -7.43 -0.46 3.48
C PHE A 16 -8.07 0.62 2.58
N ALA A 17 -9.23 1.14 2.97
CA ALA A 17 -9.89 2.21 2.23
C ALA A 17 -9.03 3.48 2.17
N ALA A 18 -8.29 3.80 3.24
CA ALA A 18 -7.35 4.93 3.26
C ALA A 18 -6.15 4.70 2.33
N TYR A 19 -5.57 3.50 2.35
CA TYR A 19 -4.49 3.11 1.44
C TYR A 19 -4.94 3.17 -0.02
N GLU A 20 -6.15 2.70 -0.33
CA GLU A 20 -6.68 2.73 -1.69
C GLU A 20 -6.85 4.17 -2.20
N ARG A 21 -7.40 5.07 -1.37
CA ARG A 21 -7.50 6.49 -1.71
C ARG A 21 -6.12 7.08 -2.01
N ALA A 22 -5.15 6.86 -1.12
CA ALA A 22 -3.78 7.33 -1.32
C ALA A 22 -3.15 6.78 -2.61
N LEU A 23 -3.45 5.52 -2.95
CA LEU A 23 -2.97 4.91 -4.18
C LEU A 23 -3.59 5.54 -5.43
N MET A 24 -4.90 5.81 -5.42
CA MET A 24 -5.63 6.38 -6.56
C MET A 24 -5.28 7.85 -6.79
N THR A 25 -5.01 8.61 -5.73
CA THR A 25 -4.57 10.00 -5.80
C THR A 25 -3.05 10.17 -5.93
N ASN A 26 -2.31 9.06 -5.94
CA ASN A 26 -0.85 9.04 -5.95
C ASN A 26 -0.20 9.86 -4.82
N ASP A 27 -0.77 9.77 -3.61
CA ASP A 27 -0.26 10.40 -2.39
C ASP A 27 0.94 9.61 -1.86
N LEU A 28 2.15 10.07 -2.21
CA LEU A 28 3.38 9.35 -1.90
C LEU A 28 3.69 9.31 -0.40
N ASP A 29 3.36 10.37 0.33
CA ASP A 29 3.65 10.47 1.77
C ASP A 29 2.75 9.52 2.56
N ALA A 30 1.45 9.50 2.25
CA ALA A 30 0.54 8.52 2.83
C ALA A 30 0.96 7.09 2.48
N LEU A 31 1.28 6.81 1.21
CA LEU A 31 1.69 5.48 0.77
C LEU A 31 2.99 5.01 1.43
N HIS A 32 3.92 5.91 1.74
CA HIS A 32 5.13 5.57 2.48
C HIS A 32 4.79 5.13 3.91
N ASN A 33 3.90 5.87 4.59
CA ASN A 33 3.50 5.59 5.97
C ASN A 33 2.68 4.30 6.14
N PHE A 34 2.03 3.81 5.08
CA PHE A 34 1.33 2.52 5.10
C PHE A 34 2.26 1.30 4.96
N PHE A 35 3.54 1.49 4.64
CA PHE A 35 4.49 0.40 4.55
C PHE A 35 5.30 0.28 5.85
N TRP A 36 5.62 -0.96 6.23
CA TRP A 36 6.49 -1.23 7.36
C TRP A 36 7.89 -0.62 7.11
N PRO A 37 8.38 0.30 7.98
CA PRO A 37 9.67 0.96 7.80
C PRO A 37 10.84 0.03 8.17
N SER A 38 11.11 -0.95 7.31
CA SER A 38 12.09 -2.01 7.54
C SER A 38 12.81 -2.40 6.26
N ALA A 39 14.07 -2.83 6.38
CA ALA A 39 14.81 -3.46 5.29
C ALA A 39 14.20 -4.80 4.85
N GLN A 40 13.32 -5.39 5.65
CA GLN A 40 12.67 -6.67 5.37
C GLN A 40 11.37 -6.53 4.56
N VAL A 41 10.87 -5.32 4.34
CA VAL A 41 9.65 -5.13 3.55
C VAL A 41 9.91 -5.51 2.09
N LEU A 42 8.98 -6.24 1.49
CA LEU A 42 9.04 -6.64 0.09
C LEU A 42 7.78 -6.19 -0.62
N ARG A 43 7.94 -5.64 -1.82
CA ARG A 43 6.81 -5.33 -2.70
C ARG A 43 7.06 -5.90 -4.08
N PHE A 44 6.23 -6.88 -4.45
CA PHE A 44 6.14 -7.37 -5.83
C PHE A 44 5.24 -6.44 -6.64
N GLY A 45 5.80 -5.77 -7.64
CA GLY A 45 5.10 -4.87 -8.55
C GLY A 45 5.11 -5.38 -9.99
N ASP A 46 4.29 -4.72 -10.82
CA ASP A 46 4.20 -4.89 -12.28
C ASP A 46 5.55 -4.73 -13.00
N THR A 47 6.41 -3.88 -12.46
CA THR A 47 7.68 -3.43 -13.04
C THR A 47 8.91 -3.97 -12.31
N GLY A 48 8.70 -4.92 -11.39
CA GLY A 48 9.77 -5.55 -10.60
C GLY A 48 9.48 -5.57 -9.10
N THR A 49 10.48 -6.04 -8.35
CA THR A 49 10.41 -6.18 -6.89
C THR A 49 11.23 -5.08 -6.22
N SER A 50 10.70 -4.48 -5.16
CA SER A 50 11.44 -3.59 -4.26
C SER A 50 11.81 -4.33 -2.99
N PHE A 51 13.09 -4.27 -2.61
CA PHE A 51 13.65 -4.86 -1.40
C PHE A 51 13.97 -3.76 -0.38
N GLY A 52 13.25 -3.76 0.73
CA GLY A 52 13.39 -2.75 1.77
C GLY A 52 12.65 -1.45 1.48
N ILE A 53 12.45 -0.67 2.54
CA ILE A 53 11.64 0.56 2.50
C ILE A 53 12.26 1.64 1.59
N ASP A 54 13.59 1.71 1.53
CA ASP A 54 14.31 2.72 0.73
C ASP A 54 14.12 2.51 -0.77
N GLU A 55 14.25 1.26 -1.25
CA GLU A 55 14.00 0.93 -2.65
C GLU A 55 12.54 1.17 -3.03
N LEU A 56 11.60 0.83 -2.16
CA LEU A 56 10.19 1.09 -2.39
C LEU A 56 9.88 2.58 -2.48
N ALA A 57 10.44 3.39 -1.58
CA ALA A 57 10.26 4.84 -1.60
C ALA A 57 10.86 5.46 -2.88
N ALA A 58 12.05 5.00 -3.29
CA ALA A 58 12.68 5.40 -4.54
C ALA A 58 11.84 5.02 -5.77
N PHE A 59 11.32 3.79 -5.81
CA PHE A 59 10.41 3.33 -6.85
C PHE A 59 9.19 4.25 -7.00
N ARG A 60 8.52 4.56 -5.88
CA ARG A 60 7.31 5.40 -5.89
C ARG A 60 7.58 6.81 -6.40
N ARG A 61 8.68 7.44 -5.97
CA ARG A 61 9.07 8.77 -6.48
C ARG A 61 9.38 8.79 -7.98
N ASN A 62 9.92 7.69 -8.51
CA ASN A 62 10.32 7.60 -9.91
C ASN A 62 9.20 7.09 -10.84
N ARG A 63 8.11 6.52 -10.29
CA ARG A 63 6.97 6.03 -11.07
C ARG A 63 6.12 7.18 -11.60
N LYS A 64 6.29 7.51 -12.88
CA LYS A 64 5.47 8.52 -13.57
C LYS A 64 4.01 8.04 -13.69
N GLY A 65 3.06 8.93 -13.39
CA GLY A 65 1.62 8.68 -13.56
C GLY A 65 0.96 7.82 -12.46
N GLY A 66 1.73 7.38 -11.44
CA GLY A 66 1.19 6.61 -10.32
C GLY A 66 0.68 5.22 -10.71
N SER A 67 -0.21 4.66 -9.88
CA SER A 67 -0.84 3.36 -10.14
C SER A 67 -1.95 3.50 -11.20
N PRO A 68 -2.21 2.45 -12.00
CA PRO A 68 -3.39 2.39 -12.83
C PRO A 68 -4.65 2.55 -11.98
N GLN A 69 -5.62 3.30 -12.50
CA GLN A 69 -6.91 3.44 -11.85
C GLN A 69 -7.63 2.09 -11.83
N ARG A 70 -8.34 1.81 -10.75
CA ARG A 70 -9.03 0.54 -10.54
C ARG A 70 -10.32 0.71 -9.78
N VAL A 71 -11.17 -0.31 -9.89
CA VAL A 71 -12.40 -0.44 -9.12
C VAL A 71 -12.22 -1.64 -8.20
N LEU A 72 -12.55 -1.44 -6.93
CA LEU A 72 -12.51 -2.50 -5.94
C LEU A 72 -13.60 -3.55 -6.21
N GLN A 73 -13.31 -4.79 -5.85
CA GLN A 73 -14.25 -5.90 -5.95
C GLN A 73 -14.24 -6.67 -4.63
N ASN A 74 -15.43 -7.08 -4.17
CA ASN A 74 -15.62 -7.85 -2.93
C ASN A 74 -15.07 -7.15 -1.67
N THR A 75 -15.29 -5.84 -1.59
CA THR A 75 -14.87 -4.98 -0.47
C THR A 75 -16.08 -4.39 0.23
#